data_AF-A0A529LKT4-F1
#
_entry.id   AF-A0A529LKT4-F1
#
_cell.length_a   1.000
_cell.length_b   1.000
_cell.length_c   1.000
_cell.angle_alpha   90.00
_cell.angle_beta   90.00
_cell.angle_gamma   90.00
#
_symmetry.space_group_name_H-M   'P 1'
#
loop_
_entity.id
_entity.type
_entity.pdbx_description
1 polymer ?
#
loop_
_entity_poly.entity_id
_entity_poly.type
_entity_poly.pdbx_seq_one_letter_code
_entity_poly.pdbx_strand_id
1 'polypeptide(L)' 'MDQTVETMAQKAAPMSESEKNAIIGGVLLSMLLAALDQTIVAPALPTIALALGYAEYLPWIVTGYLLT' A
#
# COMPACT_ATOMS: atom_id res chain seq x y z
N MET A 1 17.55 1.19 42.13
CA MET A 1 16.29 1.54 41.41
C MET A 1 16.34 0.97 39.99
N ASP A 2 16.99 -0.19 39.80
CA ASP A 2 17.45 -0.64 38.48
C ASP A 2 16.62 -1.80 37.90
N GLN A 3 15.80 -2.45 38.73
CA GLN A 3 14.98 -3.60 38.33
C GLN A 3 13.74 -3.21 37.52
N THR A 4 13.31 -1.95 37.58
CA THR A 4 12.18 -1.44 36.78
C THR A 4 12.54 -1.24 35.31
N VAL A 5 13.83 -1.12 34.99
CA VAL A 5 14.32 -0.92 33.61
C VAL A 5 14.59 -2.27 32.92
N GLU A 6 15.08 -3.27 33.65
CA GLU A 6 15.39 -4.60 33.11
C GLU A 6 14.15 -5.40 32.67
N THR A 7 13.00 -5.16 33.29
CA THR A 7 11.74 -5.87 32.97
C THR A 7 11.13 -5.44 31.63
N MET A 8 11.51 -4.27 31.09
CA MET A 8 11.01 -3.77 29.80
C MET A 8 11.79 -4.28 28.58
N ALA A 9 12.88 -5.03 28.77
CA ALA A 9 13.50 -5.82 27.72
C ALA A 9 12.63 -7.06 27.43
N GLN A 10 11.43 -6.82 26.89
CA GLN A 10 10.52 -7.85 26.40
C GLN A 10 11.31 -8.78 25.49
N LYS A 11 11.62 -9.98 25.98
CA LYS A 11 12.16 -11.06 25.16
C LYS A 11 11.07 -11.42 24.17
N ALA A 12 11.12 -10.85 22.97
CA ALA A 12 10.23 -11.19 21.88
C ALA A 12 10.26 -12.71 21.71
N ALA A 13 9.13 -13.37 21.94
CA ALA A 13 9.03 -14.79 21.68
C ALA A 13 9.37 -15.02 20.19
N PRO A 14 10.16 -16.05 19.85
CA PRO A 14 10.50 -16.32 18.46
C PRO A 14 9.20 -16.55 17.67
N MET A 15 8.96 -15.72 16.65
CA MET A 15 7.81 -15.88 15.76
C MET A 15 7.85 -17.25 15.09
N SER A 16 6.71 -17.93 15.10
CA SER A 16 6.52 -19.19 14.39
C SER A 16 6.64 -18.99 12.87
N GLU A 17 7.02 -20.06 12.16
CA GLU A 17 7.08 -20.04 10.69
C GLU A 17 5.73 -19.71 10.04
N SER A 18 4.63 -20.15 10.67
CA SER A 18 3.27 -19.82 10.22
C SER A 18 2.96 -18.32 10.32
N GLU A 19 3.40 -17.65 11.39
CA GLU A 19 3.24 -16.19 11.54
C GLU A 19 4.07 -15.42 10.50
N LYS A 20 5.31 -15.85 10.25
CA LYS A 20 6.16 -15.25 9.19
C LYS A 20 5.50 -15.39 7.82
N ASN A 21 5.02 -16.57 7.48
CA ASN A 21 4.36 -16.83 6.19
C ASN A 21 3.06 -16.03 6.05
N ALA A 22 2.30 -15.85 7.12
CA ALA A 22 1.10 -15.00 7.11
C ALA A 22 1.45 -13.53 6.85
N ILE A 23 2.50 -13.01 7.50
CA ILE A 23 2.99 -11.64 7.28
C ILE A 23 3.47 -11.47 5.84
N ILE A 24 4.31 -12.37 5.35
CA ILE A 24 4.82 -12.33 3.97
C ILE A 24 3.65 -12.40 2.98
N GLY A 25 2.70 -13.31 3.20
CA GLY A 25 1.49 -13.42 2.36
C GLY A 25 0.67 -12.14 2.36
N GLY A 26 0.48 -11.49 3.51
CA GLY A 26 -0.21 -10.20 3.61
C GLY A 26 0.53 -9.08 2.87
N VAL A 27 1.86 -9.03 2.98
CA VAL A 27 2.70 -8.05 2.25
C VAL A 27 2.61 -8.28 0.75
N LEU A 28 2.77 -9.51 0.28
CA LEU A 28 2.67 -9.86 -1.15
C LEU A 28 1.29 -9.56 -1.71
N LEU A 29 0.23 -9.84 -0.95
CA LEU A 29 -1.13 -9.48 -1.36
C LEU A 29 -1.30 -7.95 -1.47
N SER A 30 -0.77 -7.20 -0.50
CA SER A 30 -0.82 -5.73 -0.53
C SER A 30 -0.04 -5.18 -1.73
N MET A 31 1.13 -5.73 -2.02
CA MET A 31 1.92 -5.39 -3.21
C MET A 31 1.18 -5.74 -4.51
N LEU A 32 0.52 -6.90 -4.57
CA LEU A 32 -0.28 -7.31 -5.71
C LEU A 32 -1.43 -6.33 -5.96
N LEU A 33 -2.18 -5.97 -4.92
CA LEU A 33 -3.30 -5.04 -5.02
C LEU A 33 -2.83 -3.64 -5.47
N ALA A 34 -1.71 -3.16 -4.93
CA ALA A 34 -1.12 -1.89 -5.35
C ALA A 34 -0.65 -1.93 -6.83
N ALA A 35 -0.04 -3.02 -7.28
CA ALA A 35 0.38 -3.18 -8.66
C ALA A 35 -0.83 -3.29 -9.62
N LEU A 36 -1.92 -3.92 -9.18
CA LEU A 36 -3.14 -4.05 -9.97
C LEU A 36 -3.79 -2.69 -10.22
N ASP A 37 -3.86 -1.84 -9.20
CA ASP A 37 -4.34 -0.47 -9.34
C ASP A 37 -3.57 0.30 -10.42
N GLN A 38 -2.23 0.29 -10.36
CA GLN A 38 -1.38 0.97 -11.35
C GLN A 38 -1.56 0.38 -12.77
N THR A 39 -1.79 -0.93 -12.88
CA THR A 39 -2.03 -1.62 -14.16
C THR A 39 -3.38 -1.26 -14.79
N ILE A 40 -4.37 -0.87 -13.98
CA ILE A 40 -5.70 -0.48 -14.46
C ILE A 40 -5.76 1.03 -14.74
N VAL A 41 -5.34 1.84 -13.77
CA VAL A 41 -5.52 3.30 -13.80
C VAL A 41 -4.61 3.95 -14.83
N ALA A 42 -3.31 3.60 -14.85
CA ALA A 42 -2.35 4.24 -15.74
C ALA A 42 -2.73 4.15 -17.25
N PRO A 43 -3.12 2.98 -17.81
CA PRO A 43 -3.55 2.92 -19.20
C PRO A 43 -4.96 3.46 -19.44
N ALA A 44 -5.81 3.56 -18.42
CA ALA A 44 -7.15 4.14 -18.55
C ALA A 44 -7.13 5.68 -18.60
N LEU A 45 -6.16 6.33 -17.95
CA LEU A 45 -6.06 7.79 -17.83
C LEU A 45 -6.15 8.55 -19.17
N PRO A 46 -5.42 8.18 -20.25
CA PRO A 46 -5.55 8.87 -21.53
C PRO A 46 -6.97 8.79 -22.11
N THR A 47 -7.62 7.63 -21.98
CA THR A 47 -9.00 7.43 -22.47
C THR A 47 -9.99 8.27 -21.69
N ILE A 48 -9.85 8.33 -20.35
CA ILE A 48 -10.70 9.15 -19.48
C ILE A 48 -10.52 10.64 -19.83
N ALA A 49 -9.28 11.10 -20.00
CA ALA A 49 -9.00 12.49 -20.35
C ALA A 49 -9.56 12.89 -21.74
N LEU A 50 -9.49 11.99 -22.72
CA LEU A 50 -10.12 12.20 -24.03
C LEU A 50 -11.64 12.25 -23.93
N ALA A 51 -12.25 11.39 -23.12
CA ALA A 51 -13.71 11.38 -22.90
C ALA A 51 -14.21 12.66 -22.21
N LEU A 52 -13.37 13.29 -21.38
CA LEU A 52 -13.67 14.55 -20.70
C LEU A 52 -13.34 15.80 -21.54
N GLY A 53 -12.95 15.62 -22.80
CA GLY A 53 -12.88 16.69 -23.80
C GLY A 53 -11.51 17.34 -23.96
N TYR A 54 -10.62 17.30 -22.96
CA TYR A 54 -9.28 17.90 -23.06
C TYR A 54 -8.25 17.26 -22.11
N ALA A 55 -7.01 17.11 -22.59
CA ALA A 55 -5.87 16.64 -21.77
C ALA A 55 -5.51 17.58 -20.61
N GLU A 56 -6.01 18.82 -20.63
CA GLU A 56 -5.84 19.81 -19.55
C GLU A 56 -6.48 19.36 -18.22
N TYR A 57 -7.41 18.40 -18.25
CA TYR A 57 -8.02 17.83 -17.05
C TYR A 57 -7.21 16.70 -16.43
N LEU A 58 -6.16 16.18 -17.10
CA LEU A 58 -5.31 15.11 -16.54
C LEU A 58 -4.80 15.42 -15.12
N PRO A 59 -4.28 16.63 -14.81
CA PRO A 59 -3.86 16.96 -13.45
C PRO A 59 -5.01 16.86 -12.44
N TRP A 60 -6.21 17.33 -12.77
CA TRP A 60 -7.37 17.26 -11.89
C TRP A 60 -7.89 15.84 -11.68
N ILE A 61 -7.82 14.98 -12.71
CA ILE A 61 -8.17 13.56 -12.60
C ILE A 61 -7.20 12.85 -11.65
N VAL A 62 -5.90 13.09 -11.80
CA VAL A 62 -4.86 12.53 -10.90
C VAL A 62 -5.05 13.05 -9.48
N THR A 63 -5.30 14.34 -9.30
CA THR A 63 -5.58 14.91 -7.98
C THR A 63 -6.82 14.29 -7.34
N GLY A 64 -7.90 14.09 -8.10
CA GLY A 64 -9.11 13.42 -7.61
C GLY A 64 -8.84 11.99 -7.15
N TYR A 65 -8.04 11.23 -7.91
CA TYR A 65 -7.62 9.87 -7.55
C TYR A 65 -6.74 9.83 -6.29
N LEU A 66 -5.88 10.83 -6.07
CA LEU A 66 -5.00 10.90 -4.89
C LEU A 66 -5.70 11.40 -3.62
N LEU A 67 -6.84 12.09 -3.75
CA LEU A 67 -7.62 12.60 -2.62
C LEU A 67 -8.52 11.55 -1.97
N THR A 68 -8.78 10.45 -2.66
CA THR A 68 -9.59 9.31 -2.18
C THR A 68 -8.71 8.23 -1.57
#